data_AF-A0A662GYZ6-F1
#
_entry.id   AF-A0A662GYZ6-F1
#
_cell.length_a   1.000
_cell.length_b   1.000
_cell.length_c   1.000
_cell.angle_alpha   90.00
_cell.angle_beta   90.00
_cell.angle_gamma   90.00
#
_symmetry.space_group_name_H-M   'P 1'
#
loop_
_entity.id
_entity.type
_entity.pdbx_description
1 polymer ?
#
loop_
_entity_poly.entity_id
_entity_poly.type
_entity_poly.pdbx_seq_one_letter_code
_entity_poly.pdbx_strand_id
1 'polypeptide(L)'
;MNGGLIAIDGSCKAMPGVKMSGGSILIRGDCEGKAGARMTGGKIVVCGRVGEVLPTFYIDGIASSVKVKGEKIKGPFYLFLGDVLGDIECRGRLYVSVKNNPDFKVFESLLETMSDDC
;
A
#
# COMPACT_ATOMS: atom_id res chain seq x y z
N MET A 1 2.83 10.46 11.01
CA MET A 1 1.66 9.88 11.74
C MET A 1 2.15 8.72 12.58
N ASN A 2 1.74 8.62 13.86
CA ASN A 2 2.20 7.56 14.79
C ASN A 2 1.05 6.66 15.31
N GLY A 3 -0.20 6.93 14.90
CA GLY A 3 -1.39 6.22 15.38
C GLY A 3 -2.67 6.89 14.87
N GLY A 4 -3.81 6.23 15.06
CA GLY A 4 -5.12 6.73 14.60
C GLY A 4 -5.49 6.33 13.17
N LEU A 5 -6.51 7.00 12.62
CA LEU A 5 -7.01 6.83 11.25
C LEU A 5 -7.13 8.20 10.58
N ILE A 6 -6.65 8.30 9.35
CA ILE A 6 -7.02 9.36 8.42
C ILE A 6 -7.81 8.70 7.29
N ALA A 7 -9.02 9.18 7.04
CA ALA A 7 -9.86 8.73 5.92
C ALA A 7 -10.08 9.92 4.97
N ILE A 8 -9.78 9.69 3.69
CA ILE A 8 -9.93 10.66 2.62
C ILE A 8 -10.97 10.09 1.65
N ASP A 9 -12.17 10.67 1.65
CA ASP A 9 -13.28 10.23 0.76
C ASP A 9 -13.14 10.74 -0.69
N GLY A 10 -11.98 11.31 -1.03
CA GLY A 10 -11.61 11.74 -2.37
C GLY A 10 -10.17 11.38 -2.72
N SER A 11 -9.55 12.15 -3.61
CA SER A 11 -8.18 11.95 -4.07
C SER A 11 -7.17 12.78 -3.28
N CYS A 12 -5.90 12.36 -3.27
CA CYS A 12 -4.79 13.11 -2.71
C CYS A 12 -3.66 13.30 -3.72
N LYS A 13 -2.82 14.31 -3.47
CA LYS A 13 -1.59 14.56 -4.22
C LYS A 13 -0.47 13.59 -3.80
N ALA A 14 0.75 13.88 -4.21
CA ALA A 14 1.92 13.06 -3.91
C ALA A 14 2.28 12.97 -2.42
N MET A 15 2.97 11.89 -2.06
CA MET A 15 3.58 11.63 -0.74
C MET A 15 2.63 11.55 0.47
N PRO A 16 1.41 10.97 0.37
CA PRO A 16 0.62 10.72 1.57
C PRO A 16 1.37 9.75 2.50
N GLY A 17 1.34 10.03 3.80
CA GLY A 17 1.98 9.17 4.81
C GLY A 17 3.51 9.23 4.83
N VAL A 18 4.13 10.30 4.30
CA VAL A 18 5.58 10.50 4.41
C VAL A 18 6.06 10.42 5.86
N LYS A 19 7.11 9.64 6.12
CA LYS A 19 7.67 9.38 7.46
C LYS A 19 6.61 8.90 8.49
N MET A 20 5.58 8.16 8.08
CA MET A 20 4.66 7.55 9.04
C MET A 20 5.30 6.36 9.75
N SER A 21 5.03 6.23 11.04
CA SER A 21 5.52 5.15 11.91
C SER A 21 4.39 4.24 12.42
N GLY A 22 3.13 4.67 12.29
CA GLY A 22 1.98 3.92 12.78
C GLY A 22 0.64 4.52 12.34
N GLY A 23 -0.44 3.81 12.66
CA GLY A 23 -1.81 4.20 12.27
C GLY A 23 -2.22 3.70 10.89
N SER A 24 -3.33 4.25 10.37
CA SER A 24 -3.86 3.91 9.06
C SER A 24 -4.29 5.13 8.26
N ILE A 25 -3.98 5.14 6.97
CA ILE A 25 -4.48 6.12 6.00
C ILE A 25 -5.32 5.36 4.97
N LEU A 26 -6.57 5.76 4.79
CA LEU A 26 -7.48 5.24 3.77
C LEU A 26 -7.79 6.35 2.76
N ILE A 27 -7.46 6.13 1.50
CA ILE A 27 -7.73 7.03 0.39
C ILE A 27 -8.72 6.32 -0.53
N ARG A 28 -9.96 6.83 -0.60
CA ARG A 28 -11.02 6.23 -1.43
C ARG A 28 -10.89 6.59 -2.91
N GLY A 29 -10.30 7.74 -3.22
CA GLY A 29 -9.99 8.18 -4.58
C GLY A 29 -8.57 7.84 -5.01
N ASP A 30 -8.02 8.69 -5.88
CA ASP A 30 -6.71 8.52 -6.50
C ASP A 30 -5.58 9.11 -5.65
N CYS A 31 -4.36 8.65 -5.91
CA CYS A 31 -3.13 9.16 -5.32
C CYS A 31 -2.13 9.44 -6.45
N GLU A 32 -1.59 10.66 -6.49
CA GLU A 32 -0.59 11.05 -7.48
C GLU A 32 0.70 10.18 -7.40
N GLY A 33 1.02 9.62 -6.23
CA GLY A 33 2.12 8.66 -6.07
C GLY A 33 2.97 8.88 -4.82
N LYS A 34 4.05 8.10 -4.70
CA LYS A 34 5.03 8.17 -3.59
C LYS A 34 4.41 7.97 -2.21
N ALA A 35 3.31 7.23 -2.14
CA ALA A 35 2.62 6.94 -0.89
C ALA A 35 3.56 6.17 0.06
N GLY A 36 3.65 6.60 1.31
CA GLY A 36 4.49 5.96 2.33
C GLY A 36 6.00 6.21 2.19
N ALA A 37 6.42 7.26 1.47
CA ALA A 37 7.82 7.64 1.38
C ALA A 37 8.49 7.73 2.78
N ARG A 38 9.59 7.01 2.99
CA ARG A 38 10.31 6.86 4.26
C ARG A 38 9.44 6.40 5.44
N MET A 39 8.37 5.64 5.21
CA MET A 39 7.58 5.09 6.31
C MET A 39 8.32 3.98 7.04
N THR A 40 8.15 3.94 8.37
CA THR A 40 8.75 2.93 9.27
C THR A 40 7.71 1.98 9.88
N GLY A 41 6.43 2.19 9.55
CA GLY A 41 5.34 1.38 10.05
C GLY A 41 3.97 1.96 9.70
N GLY A 42 2.93 1.19 10.03
CA GLY A 42 1.54 1.53 9.77
C GLY A 42 1.04 1.04 8.40
N LYS A 43 -0.13 1.55 8.00
CA LYS A 43 -0.85 1.08 6.82
C LYS A 43 -1.39 2.23 5.96
N ILE A 44 -1.19 2.16 4.66
CA ILE A 44 -1.84 3.03 3.67
C ILE A 44 -2.67 2.16 2.73
N VAL A 45 -3.91 2.56 2.46
CA VAL A 45 -4.81 1.88 1.52
C VAL A 45 -5.28 2.89 0.49
N VAL A 46 -5.03 2.63 -0.79
CA VAL A 46 -5.50 3.45 -1.91
C VAL A 46 -6.48 2.64 -2.75
N CYS A 47 -7.74 3.08 -2.79
CA CYS A 47 -8.79 2.42 -3.55
C CYS A 47 -8.82 2.84 -5.02
N GLY A 48 -8.35 4.04 -5.37
CA GLY A 48 -8.25 4.52 -6.75
C GLY A 48 -6.93 4.18 -7.44
N ARG A 49 -6.58 4.99 -8.44
CA ARG A 49 -5.32 4.89 -9.19
C ARG A 49 -4.17 5.47 -8.37
N VAL A 50 -2.99 4.86 -8.48
CA VAL A 50 -1.73 5.33 -7.91
C VAL A 50 -0.78 5.65 -9.04
N GLY A 51 -0.24 6.86 -9.09
CA GLY A 51 0.68 7.25 -10.17
C GLY A 51 1.98 6.44 -10.18
N GLU A 52 2.59 6.26 -9.00
CA GLU A 52 3.77 5.40 -8.85
C GLU A 52 3.89 4.84 -7.42
N VAL A 53 4.48 3.65 -7.33
CA VAL A 53 5.01 3.06 -6.09
C VAL A 53 6.52 3.25 -6.11
N LEU A 54 7.11 3.64 -4.98
CA LEU A 54 8.55 3.87 -4.91
C LEU A 54 9.32 2.55 -5.15
N PRO A 55 10.45 2.57 -5.88
CA PRO A 55 11.26 1.38 -6.13
C PRO A 55 11.83 0.69 -4.88
N THR A 56 11.73 1.35 -3.72
CA THR A 56 12.18 0.86 -2.41
C THR A 56 11.09 0.10 -1.66
N PHE A 57 10.03 -0.30 -2.35
CA PHE A 57 8.98 -1.18 -1.88
C PHE A 57 9.06 -2.53 -2.60
N TYR A 58 8.77 -3.59 -1.87
CA TYR A 58 8.66 -4.95 -2.40
C TYR A 58 7.19 -5.34 -2.51
N ILE A 59 6.82 -6.00 -3.58
CA ILE A 59 5.50 -6.66 -3.63
C ILE A 59 5.54 -7.93 -2.77
N ASP A 60 4.51 -8.12 -1.96
CA ASP A 60 4.40 -9.24 -1.01
C ASP A 60 3.23 -10.16 -1.34
N GLY A 61 2.17 -9.62 -1.96
CA GLY A 61 1.05 -10.47 -2.38
C GLY A 61 -0.16 -9.69 -2.89
N ILE A 62 -1.25 -10.42 -3.08
CA ILE A 62 -2.55 -9.85 -3.45
C ILE A 62 -3.57 -10.16 -2.35
N ALA A 63 -4.03 -9.12 -1.66
CA ALA A 63 -5.03 -9.23 -0.61
C ALA A 63 -6.45 -9.07 -1.16
N SER A 64 -7.34 -10.02 -0.87
CA SER A 64 -8.75 -9.94 -1.27
C SER A 64 -9.55 -8.85 -0.55
N SER A 65 -9.07 -8.40 0.61
CA SER A 65 -9.65 -7.31 1.39
C SER A 65 -8.66 -6.76 2.41
N VAL A 66 -8.91 -5.55 2.91
CA VAL A 66 -8.10 -4.90 3.94
C VAL A 66 -9.00 -4.36 5.04
N LYS A 67 -8.67 -4.67 6.30
CA LYS A 67 -9.34 -4.08 7.46
C LYS A 67 -8.67 -2.75 7.85
N VAL A 68 -9.46 -1.68 7.92
CA VAL A 68 -9.04 -0.35 8.38
C VAL A 68 -9.97 0.08 9.52
N LYS A 69 -9.45 0.11 10.75
CA LYS A 69 -10.16 0.60 11.96
C LYS A 69 -11.62 0.14 12.14
N GLY A 70 -11.92 -1.10 11.72
CA GLY A 70 -13.24 -1.74 11.86
C GLY A 70 -13.97 -1.93 10.53
N GLU A 71 -13.68 -1.09 9.54
CA GLU A 71 -14.22 -1.22 8.18
C GLU A 71 -13.43 -2.27 7.38
N LYS A 72 -14.14 -3.12 6.64
CA LYS A 72 -13.53 -4.09 5.70
C LYS A 72 -13.66 -3.55 4.29
N ILE A 73 -12.54 -3.09 3.72
CA ILE A 73 -12.47 -2.63 2.34
C ILE A 73 -12.27 -3.84 1.43
N LYS A 74 -13.18 -4.06 0.48
CA LYS A 74 -13.08 -5.17 -0.48
C LYS A 74 -12.07 -4.81 -1.59
N GLY A 75 -11.22 -5.77 -1.92
CA GLY A 75 -10.19 -5.63 -2.95
C GLY A 75 -10.61 -6.21 -4.31
N PRO A 76 -9.67 -6.79 -5.07
CA PRO A 76 -8.30 -7.14 -4.69
C PRO A 76 -7.33 -5.95 -4.60
N PHE A 77 -6.31 -6.07 -3.74
CA PHE A 77 -5.25 -5.08 -3.53
C PHE A 77 -3.87 -5.72 -3.69
N TYR A 78 -2.98 -5.10 -4.47
CA TYR A 78 -1.54 -5.35 -4.36
C TYR A 78 -1.08 -4.90 -2.98
N LEU A 79 -0.37 -5.76 -2.26
CA LEU A 79 0.29 -5.45 -1.01
C LEU A 79 1.77 -5.22 -1.28
N PHE A 80 2.24 -4.01 -0.98
CA PHE A 80 3.63 -3.65 -0.98
C PHE A 80 4.14 -3.43 0.44
N LEU A 81 5.35 -3.93 0.72
CA LEU A 81 6.09 -3.75 1.97
C LEU A 81 7.21 -2.74 1.75
N GLY A 82 7.38 -1.82 2.68
CA GLY A 82 8.36 -0.75 2.58
C GLY A 82 8.15 0.32 3.64
N ASP A 83 8.80 1.48 3.57
CA ASP A 83 9.88 1.83 2.64
C ASP A 83 11.22 1.38 3.24
N VAL A 84 12.05 0.65 2.49
CA VAL A 84 13.39 0.19 2.95
C VAL A 84 14.25 1.36 3.46
N LEU A 85 14.12 2.53 2.85
CA LEU A 85 14.87 3.73 3.27
C LEU A 85 14.34 4.35 4.57
N GLY A 86 13.12 4.01 4.97
CA GLY A 86 12.56 4.35 6.28
C GLY A 86 12.92 3.32 7.34
N ASP A 87 12.74 2.04 7.01
CA ASP A 87 12.91 0.91 7.91
C ASP A 87 13.32 -0.33 7.11
N ILE A 88 14.52 -0.86 7.39
CA ILE A 88 15.07 -2.03 6.67
C ILE A 88 14.21 -3.29 6.88
N GLU A 89 13.47 -3.36 7.97
CA GLU A 89 12.53 -4.44 8.28
C GLU A 89 11.19 -4.32 7.51
N CYS A 90 10.99 -3.22 6.76
CA CYS A 90 9.82 -3.00 5.90
C CYS A 90 8.47 -3.17 6.62
N ARG A 91 8.33 -2.64 7.84
CA ARG A 91 7.10 -2.80 8.64
C ARG A 91 5.89 -2.02 8.12
N GLY A 92 6.09 -1.08 7.20
CA GLY A 92 5.01 -0.35 6.58
C GLY A 92 4.31 -1.18 5.50
N ARG A 93 2.99 -1.00 5.37
CA ARG A 93 2.17 -1.71 4.38
C ARG A 93 1.41 -0.73 3.50
N LEU A 94 1.60 -0.83 2.19
CA LEU A 94 0.87 -0.08 1.19
C LEU A 94 -0.03 -1.03 0.38
N TYR A 95 -1.34 -0.79 0.43
CA TYR A 95 -2.33 -1.53 -0.33
C TYR A 95 -2.81 -0.68 -1.51
N VAL A 96 -2.71 -1.21 -2.73
CA VAL A 96 -3.10 -0.51 -3.97
C VAL A 96 -4.13 -1.32 -4.72
N SER A 97 -5.26 -0.70 -5.11
CA SER A 97 -6.32 -1.38 -5.85
C SER A 97 -5.81 -2.01 -7.15
N VAL A 98 -5.98 -3.32 -7.32
CA VAL A 98 -5.57 -4.01 -8.55
C VAL A 98 -6.38 -3.51 -9.75
N LYS A 99 -7.70 -3.36 -9.58
CA LYS A 99 -8.62 -3.01 -10.68
C LYS A 99 -8.32 -1.65 -11.29
N ASN A 100 -7.84 -0.71 -10.48
CA ASN A 100 -7.60 0.67 -10.91
C ASN A 100 -6.15 0.92 -11.35
N ASN A 101 -5.28 -0.10 -11.29
CA ASN A 101 -3.86 0.00 -11.61
C ASN A 101 -3.41 -1.16 -12.52
N PRO A 102 -3.93 -1.26 -13.75
CA PRO A 102 -3.58 -2.35 -14.68
C PRO A 102 -2.09 -2.35 -15.05
N ASP A 103 -1.46 -1.17 -15.04
CA ASP A 103 -0.03 -0.99 -15.31
C ASP A 103 0.86 -1.72 -14.27
N PHE A 104 0.33 -2.01 -13.08
CA PHE A 104 1.05 -2.70 -12.01
C PHE A 104 1.01 -4.22 -12.13
N LYS A 105 0.34 -4.76 -13.16
CA LYS A 105 0.31 -6.20 -13.41
C LYS A 105 1.71 -6.81 -13.58
N VAL A 106 2.69 -6.01 -14.02
CA VAL A 106 4.10 -6.43 -14.10
C VAL A 106 4.65 -6.90 -12.75
N PHE A 107 4.16 -6.38 -11.62
CA PHE A 107 4.61 -6.83 -10.30
C PHE A 107 4.14 -8.25 -9.97
N GLU A 108 3.08 -8.75 -10.61
CA GLU A 108 2.59 -10.11 -10.38
C GLU A 108 3.63 -11.17 -10.76
N SER A 109 4.50 -10.90 -11.74
CA SER A 109 5.60 -11.83 -12.08
C SER A 109 6.72 -11.84 -11.05
N LEU A 110 6.74 -10.91 -10.11
CA LEU A 110 7.71 -10.85 -9.01
C LEU A 110 7.17 -11.54 -7.75
N LEU A 111 5.92 -11.99 -7.75
CA LEU A 111 5.39 -12.84 -6.69
C LEU A 111 5.95 -14.24 -6.91
N GLU A 112 6.68 -14.76 -5.92
CA GLU A 112 7.06 -16.17 -5.92
C GLU A 112 5.79 -17.01 -5.79
N THR A 113 5.50 -17.82 -6.80
CA THR A 113 4.71 -19.04 -6.57
C THR A 113 5.55 -19.92 -5.69
N MET A 114 5.20 -20.03 -4.41
CA MET A 114 5.57 -21.20 -3.63
C MET A 114 4.96 -22.39 -4.37
N SER A 115 5.75 -23.08 -5.20
CA SER A 115 5.39 -24.43 -5.60
C SER A 115 5.37 -25.23 -4.31
N ASP A 116 4.22 -25.83 -4.02
CA ASP A 116 4.07 -26.83 -2.97
C ASP A 116 4.91 -28.06 -3.35
N ASP A 117 6.23 -27.95 -3.29
CA ASP A 117 7.14 -29.10 -3.30
C ASP A 117 7.18 -29.65 -1.88
N CYS A 118 6.35 -30.69 -1.68
CA CYS A 118 6.28 -31.57 -0.53
C CYS A 118 7.64 -32.14 -0.09
#